data_AF-A0A9D7CWD4-F1
#
_entry.id   AF-A0A9D7CWD4-F1
#
_cell.length_a   1.000
_cell.length_b   1.000
_cell.length_c   1.000
_cell.angle_alpha   90.00
_cell.angle_beta   90.00
_cell.angle_gamma   90.00
#
_symmetry.space_group_name_H-M   'P 1'
#
loop_
_entity.id
_entity.type
_entity.pdbx_description
1 polymer ?
#
loop_
_entity_poly.entity_id
_entity_poly.type
_entity_poly.pdbx_seq_one_letter_code
_entity_poly.pdbx_strand_id
1 'polypeptide(L)'
;MDLSQRPKQTPTALAEQFVSLIVDARRRHPTWGPKKLRVLLISEHPGVELPSRTTIANVLRRQQLTVPRRRRGRVAAYRAPLTDAKGPNELWCMDFKGQFELGDGTVCYPFTVTDAFSRYVLVCEAFDGTAGKGVRAALEHIFREKGLPRAIRSDNGEPFVSPRALFGLSRLGAWLARLGILHERIEPGCPQQNGRHERMHRTLKAETTRPAARTLLGQQERFDAWRSCFNEQRPHEALGDRTPASAYEPSPRVWKGEVPKPSYPLRHDSTRLEGRHCRDRSASALQPDGVARRRAGRTSRG
;
A
#
# COMPACT_ATOMS: atom_id res chain seq x y z
N MET A 1 -34.30 -29.39 -50.24
CA MET A 1 -33.44 -29.73 -49.08
C MET A 1 -32.22 -28.83 -49.17
N ASP A 2 -32.22 -27.77 -48.38
CA ASP A 2 -31.17 -26.76 -48.37
C ASP A 2 -29.99 -27.29 -47.57
N LEU A 3 -29.00 -27.85 -48.27
CA LEU A 3 -27.80 -28.40 -47.65
C LEU A 3 -26.94 -27.23 -47.17
N SER A 4 -27.02 -26.95 -45.87
CA SER A 4 -26.13 -26.03 -45.16
C SER A 4 -24.67 -26.40 -45.46
N GLN A 5 -24.06 -25.69 -46.42
CA GLN A 5 -22.64 -25.68 -46.63
C GLN A 5 -22.00 -24.81 -45.54
N ARG A 6 -21.96 -25.33 -44.31
CA ARG A 6 -21.03 -24.81 -43.29
C ARG A 6 -19.62 -25.18 -43.74
N PRO A 7 -18.72 -24.21 -44.03
CA PRO A 7 -17.35 -24.51 -44.40
C PRO A 7 -16.67 -25.27 -43.24
N LYS A 8 -16.13 -26.47 -43.51
CA LYS A 8 -15.55 -27.36 -42.50
C LYS A 8 -14.19 -26.91 -41.95
N GLN A 9 -13.59 -25.83 -42.46
CA GLN A 9 -12.32 -25.31 -41.95
C GLN A 9 -12.30 -23.79 -42.05
N THR A 10 -12.27 -23.11 -40.90
CA THR A 10 -11.87 -21.70 -40.87
C THR A 10 -10.34 -21.67 -40.96
N PRO A 11 -9.71 -20.89 -41.87
CA PRO A 11 -8.25 -20.76 -41.99
C PRO A 11 -7.54 -20.19 -40.76
N THR A 12 -8.25 -20.03 -39.65
CA THR A 12 -7.92 -19.24 -38.46
C THR A 12 -8.07 -20.06 -37.17
N ALA A 13 -8.01 -21.39 -37.27
CA ALA A 13 -7.95 -22.25 -36.10
C ALA A 13 -6.56 -22.08 -35.45
N LEU A 14 -6.52 -21.44 -34.29
CA LEU A 14 -5.31 -21.35 -33.47
C LEU A 14 -4.84 -22.78 -33.15
N ALA A 15 -3.55 -23.07 -33.34
CA ALA A 15 -2.99 -24.38 -33.05
C ALA A 15 -3.31 -24.80 -31.60
N GLU A 16 -3.65 -26.08 -31.42
CA GLU A 16 -4.11 -26.64 -30.14
C GLU A 16 -3.12 -26.39 -29.00
N GLN A 17 -1.82 -26.44 -29.29
CA GLN A 17 -0.76 -26.09 -28.35
C GLN A 17 -0.94 -24.71 -27.71
N PHE A 18 -1.31 -23.68 -28.48
CA PHE A 18 -1.51 -22.33 -27.95
C PHE A 18 -2.79 -22.23 -27.13
N VAL A 19 -3.83 -22.98 -27.49
CA VAL A 19 -5.04 -23.09 -26.69
C VAL A 19 -4.70 -23.68 -25.32
N SER A 20 -3.91 -24.77 -25.28
CA SER A 20 -3.46 -25.39 -24.02
C SER A 20 -2.66 -24.40 -23.18
N LEU A 21 -1.63 -23.76 -23.76
CA LEU A 21 -0.81 -22.78 -23.04
C LEU A 21 -1.64 -21.65 -22.41
N ILE A 22 -2.63 -21.12 -23.15
CA ILE A 22 -3.52 -20.07 -22.63
C ILE A 22 -4.39 -20.59 -21.49
N VAL A 23 -4.94 -21.80 -21.62
CA VAL A 23 -5.78 -22.43 -20.59
C VAL A 23 -4.96 -22.73 -19.34
N ASP A 24 -3.76 -23.26 -19.47
CA ASP A 24 -2.88 -23.58 -18.34
C ASP A 24 -2.43 -22.32 -17.61
N ALA A 25 -2.04 -21.26 -18.34
CA ALA A 25 -1.74 -19.96 -17.75
C ALA A 25 -2.96 -19.37 -17.01
N ARG A 26 -4.17 -19.54 -17.55
CA ARG A 26 -5.41 -19.10 -16.90
C ARG A 26 -5.73 -19.90 -15.64
N ARG A 27 -5.46 -21.20 -15.62
CA ARG A 27 -5.63 -22.07 -14.46
C ARG A 27 -4.64 -21.72 -13.34
N ARG A 28 -3.38 -21.45 -13.70
CA ARG A 28 -2.36 -20.93 -12.76
C ARG A 28 -2.72 -19.55 -12.22
N HIS A 29 -3.33 -18.69 -13.04
CA HIS A 29 -3.70 -17.33 -12.66
C HIS A 29 -5.18 -16.98 -12.96
N PRO A 30 -6.13 -17.49 -12.15
CA PRO A 30 -7.58 -17.39 -12.42
C PRO A 30 -8.15 -15.96 -12.41
N THR A 31 -7.41 -14.98 -11.92
CA THR A 31 -7.83 -13.58 -11.84
C THR A 31 -7.17 -12.71 -12.91
N TRP A 32 -6.22 -13.24 -13.68
CA TRP A 32 -5.44 -12.46 -14.64
C TRP A 32 -6.17 -12.34 -15.98
N GLY A 33 -6.27 -11.11 -16.48
CA GLY A 33 -6.88 -10.83 -17.77
C GLY A 33 -5.97 -11.18 -18.97
N PRO A 34 -6.52 -11.20 -20.19
CA PRO A 34 -5.80 -11.58 -21.41
C PRO A 34 -4.49 -10.83 -21.63
N LYS A 35 -4.44 -9.54 -21.27
CA LYS A 35 -3.23 -8.72 -21.40
C LYS A 35 -2.10 -9.24 -20.50
N LYS A 36 -2.39 -9.53 -19.23
CA LYS A 36 -1.38 -10.02 -18.28
C LYS A 36 -0.89 -11.41 -18.65
N LEU A 37 -1.81 -12.30 -19.04
CA LEU A 37 -1.46 -13.63 -19.51
C LEU A 37 -0.57 -13.58 -20.75
N ARG A 38 -0.80 -12.64 -21.68
CA ARG A 38 0.10 -12.47 -22.83
C ARG A 38 1.52 -12.11 -22.40
N VAL A 39 1.67 -11.15 -21.48
CA VAL A 39 3.00 -10.73 -21.01
C VAL A 39 3.71 -11.88 -20.29
N LEU A 40 2.98 -12.63 -19.46
CA LEU A 40 3.49 -13.83 -18.80
C LEU A 40 3.98 -14.86 -19.82
N LEU A 41 3.16 -15.22 -20.81
CA LEU A 41 3.51 -16.21 -21.81
C LEU A 41 4.72 -15.77 -22.65
N ILE A 42 4.85 -14.48 -22.97
CA ILE A 42 6.04 -13.94 -23.68
C ILE A 42 7.30 -14.14 -22.83
N SER A 43 7.20 -13.93 -21.52
CA SER A 43 8.32 -14.15 -20.61
C SER A 43 8.67 -15.63 -20.42
N GLU A 44 7.67 -16.51 -20.41
CA GLU A 44 7.84 -17.97 -20.25
C GLU A 44 8.33 -18.66 -21.54
N HIS A 45 8.05 -18.06 -22.70
CA HIS A 45 8.36 -18.63 -24.02
C HIS A 45 9.07 -17.62 -24.94
N PRO A 46 10.31 -17.21 -24.62
CA PRO A 46 11.05 -16.26 -25.44
C PRO A 46 11.27 -16.82 -26.85
N GLY A 47 11.10 -15.97 -27.87
CA GLY A 47 11.27 -16.33 -29.28
C GLY A 47 10.04 -16.99 -29.94
N VAL A 48 8.98 -17.30 -29.17
CA VAL A 48 7.73 -17.83 -29.73
C VAL A 48 6.77 -16.69 -30.09
N GLU A 49 6.28 -16.67 -31.33
CA GLU A 49 5.27 -15.70 -31.75
C GLU A 49 3.90 -16.05 -31.14
N LEU A 50 3.60 -15.42 -30.01
CA LEU A 50 2.38 -15.69 -29.26
C LEU A 50 1.16 -14.93 -29.81
N PRO A 51 -0.04 -15.52 -29.69
CA PRO A 51 -1.27 -14.91 -30.17
C PRO A 51 -1.53 -13.50 -29.60
N SER A 52 -2.27 -12.70 -30.37
CA SER A 52 -2.68 -11.36 -29.94
C SER A 52 -3.52 -11.40 -28.66
N ARG A 53 -3.56 -10.28 -27.93
CA ARG A 53 -4.44 -10.10 -26.75
C ARG A 53 -5.90 -10.46 -27.06
N THR A 54 -6.37 -10.09 -28.24
CA THR A 54 -7.75 -10.36 -28.69
C THR A 54 -7.97 -11.86 -28.90
N THR A 55 -6.99 -12.55 -29.50
CA THR A 55 -7.03 -14.01 -29.69
C THR A 55 -7.09 -14.72 -28.33
N ILE A 56 -6.24 -14.35 -27.38
CA ILE A 56 -6.27 -14.88 -26.00
C ILE A 56 -7.64 -14.64 -25.37
N ALA A 57 -8.20 -13.44 -25.47
CA ALA A 57 -9.52 -13.13 -24.92
C ALA A 57 -10.64 -14.00 -25.53
N ASN A 58 -10.56 -14.27 -26.84
CA ASN A 58 -11.52 -15.13 -27.54
C ASN A 58 -11.38 -16.60 -27.12
N VAL A 59 -10.16 -17.10 -26.95
CA VAL A 59 -9.91 -18.46 -26.41
C VAL A 59 -10.52 -18.60 -25.02
N LEU A 60 -10.25 -17.66 -24.11
CA LEU A 60 -10.81 -17.70 -22.76
C LEU A 60 -12.35 -17.67 -22.76
N ARG A 61 -12.96 -16.89 -23.66
CA ARG A 61 -14.42 -16.83 -23.79
C ARG A 61 -15.00 -18.16 -24.29
N ARG A 62 -14.37 -18.77 -25.32
CA ARG A 62 -14.78 -20.07 -25.86
C ARG A 62 -14.66 -21.19 -24.83
N GLN A 63 -13.61 -21.15 -24.02
CA GLN A 63 -13.38 -22.09 -22.91
C GLN A 63 -14.17 -21.76 -21.63
N GLN A 64 -15.05 -20.75 -21.67
CA GLN A 64 -15.88 -20.34 -20.53
C GLN A 64 -15.08 -19.93 -19.27
N LEU A 65 -13.83 -19.51 -19.45
CA LEU A 65 -12.91 -19.10 -18.37
C LEU A 65 -12.98 -17.60 -18.05
N THR A 66 -14.01 -16.91 -18.55
CA THR A 66 -14.23 -15.47 -18.33
C THR A 66 -15.36 -15.21 -17.34
N VAL A 67 -15.09 -14.42 -16.30
CA VAL A 67 -16.13 -13.97 -15.36
C VAL A 67 -16.66 -12.61 -15.79
N PRO A 68 -17.98 -12.40 -15.93
CA PRO A 68 -18.56 -11.10 -16.23
C PRO A 68 -18.21 -10.08 -15.14
N ARG A 69 -17.62 -8.96 -15.53
CA ARG A 69 -17.33 -7.87 -14.60
C ARG A 69 -18.50 -6.89 -14.58
N ARG A 70 -19.13 -6.67 -13.42
CA ARG A 70 -20.09 -5.57 -13.24
C ARG A 70 -19.41 -4.25 -13.61
N ARG A 71 -19.91 -3.55 -14.63
CA ARG A 71 -19.48 -2.18 -14.96
C ARG A 71 -19.91 -1.28 -13.80
N ARG A 72 -18.96 -0.61 -13.16
CA ARG A 72 -19.23 0.47 -12.21
C ARG A 72 -19.02 1.81 -12.94
N GLY A 73 -19.82 2.81 -12.58
CA GLY A 73 -19.68 4.17 -13.10
C GLY A 73 -18.26 4.69 -12.94
N ARG A 74 -17.78 5.47 -13.91
CA ARG A 74 -16.48 6.14 -13.83
C ARG A 74 -16.59 7.21 -12.73
N VAL A 75 -15.84 7.04 -11.64
CA VAL A 75 -15.65 8.10 -10.65
C VAL A 75 -14.64 9.09 -11.24
N ALA A 76 -14.94 10.38 -11.20
CA ALA A 76 -14.04 11.42 -11.67
C ALA A 76 -12.69 11.35 -10.92
N ALA A 77 -11.58 11.46 -11.67
CA ALA A 77 -10.25 11.49 -11.08
C ALA A 77 -10.02 12.85 -10.42
N TYR A 78 -10.05 12.89 -9.09
CA TYR A 78 -9.66 14.09 -8.33
C TYR A 78 -8.14 14.28 -8.44
N ARG A 79 -7.71 15.47 -8.88
CA ARG A 79 -6.29 15.85 -9.03
C ARG A 79 -5.90 16.77 -7.87
N ALA A 80 -5.55 16.19 -6.73
CA ALA A 80 -4.82 16.91 -5.68
C ALA A 80 -3.33 16.51 -5.75
N PRO A 81 -2.40 17.40 -5.35
CA PRO A 81 -0.98 17.13 -5.43
C PRO A 81 -0.59 16.12 -4.35
N LEU A 82 -0.59 14.84 -4.70
CA LEU A 82 0.02 13.81 -3.89
C LEU A 82 1.55 13.98 -3.90
N THR A 83 2.22 13.67 -2.78
CA THR A 83 3.64 13.31 -2.85
C THR A 83 3.77 12.14 -3.81
N ASP A 84 4.26 12.39 -5.02
CA ASP A 84 4.52 11.34 -5.99
C ASP A 84 5.95 10.86 -5.78
N ALA A 85 6.08 9.61 -5.36
CA ALA A 85 7.38 8.97 -5.23
C ALA A 85 8.02 8.90 -6.63
N LYS A 86 9.22 9.48 -6.76
CA LYS A 86 10.01 9.53 -7.98
C LYS A 86 10.99 8.36 -8.10
N GLY A 87 11.20 7.63 -7.00
CA GLY A 87 12.05 6.44 -6.96
C GLY A 87 11.68 5.48 -5.81
N PRO A 88 12.28 4.28 -5.79
CA PRO A 88 12.09 3.32 -4.71
C PRO A 88 12.49 3.90 -3.36
N ASN A 89 11.76 3.53 -2.31
CA ASN A 89 12.01 3.91 -0.91
C ASN A 89 11.84 5.40 -0.59
N GLU A 90 11.34 6.21 -1.53
CA GLU A 90 10.94 7.59 -1.20
C GLU A 90 9.69 7.61 -0.34
N LEU A 91 8.71 6.77 -0.66
CA LEU A 91 7.47 6.66 0.08
C LEU A 91 7.04 5.21 0.16
N TRP A 92 7.01 4.69 1.38
CA TRP A 92 6.26 3.48 1.68
C TRP A 92 4.89 3.85 2.19
N CYS A 93 3.92 3.00 1.93
CA CYS A 93 2.57 3.20 2.40
C CYS A 93 2.14 1.93 3.13
N MET A 94 1.58 2.08 4.32
CA MET A 94 1.12 0.97 5.13
C MET A 94 -0.35 1.11 5.48
N ASP A 95 -1.04 -0.02 5.53
CA ASP A 95 -2.48 -0.06 5.77
C ASP A 95 -2.93 -1.45 6.26
N PHE A 96 -3.95 -1.47 7.12
CA PHE A 96 -4.70 -2.67 7.44
C PHE A 96 -5.83 -2.84 6.43
N LYS A 97 -5.84 -3.97 5.73
CA LYS A 97 -7.02 -4.33 4.97
C LYS A 97 -8.15 -4.69 5.93
N GLY A 98 -9.39 -4.29 5.60
CA GLY A 98 -10.57 -4.68 6.35
C GLY A 98 -10.63 -6.17 6.63
N GLN A 99 -11.10 -6.53 7.83
CA GLN A 99 -11.02 -7.89 8.36
C GLN A 99 -11.90 -8.91 7.63
N PHE A 100 -11.59 -10.19 7.81
CA PHE A 100 -12.43 -11.32 7.41
C PHE A 100 -12.27 -12.50 8.35
N GLU A 101 -13.28 -13.36 8.40
CA GLU A 101 -13.27 -14.59 9.21
C GLU A 101 -12.55 -15.73 8.47
N LEU A 102 -11.76 -16.49 9.24
CA LEU A 102 -11.12 -17.72 8.82
C LEU A 102 -12.06 -18.92 9.00
N GLY A 103 -11.66 -20.07 8.46
CA GLY A 103 -12.47 -21.28 8.54
C GLY A 103 -12.66 -21.84 9.96
N ASP A 104 -11.85 -21.41 10.93
CA ASP A 104 -11.99 -21.73 12.35
C ASP A 104 -12.75 -20.65 13.17
N GLY A 105 -13.24 -19.59 12.52
CA GLY A 105 -13.94 -18.48 13.17
C GLY A 105 -13.04 -17.35 13.69
N THR A 106 -11.71 -17.50 13.60
CA THR A 106 -10.77 -16.43 13.96
C THR A 106 -10.89 -15.26 12.98
N VAL A 107 -10.84 -14.02 13.48
CA VAL A 107 -10.84 -12.82 12.64
C VAL A 107 -9.41 -12.47 12.22
N CYS A 108 -9.17 -12.39 10.92
CA CYS A 108 -7.89 -12.02 10.35
C CYS A 108 -7.89 -10.54 9.90
N TYR A 109 -6.82 -9.83 10.26
CA TYR A 109 -6.53 -8.44 9.90
C TYR A 109 -5.25 -8.39 9.05
N PRO A 110 -5.36 -8.34 7.72
CA PRO A 110 -4.17 -8.30 6.85
C PRO A 110 -3.49 -6.95 6.92
N PHE A 111 -2.24 -6.92 7.33
CA PHE A 111 -1.40 -5.72 7.31
C PHE A 111 -0.52 -5.74 6.07
N THR A 112 -0.48 -4.61 5.36
CA THR A 112 0.32 -4.50 4.13
C THR A 112 1.22 -3.27 4.18
N VAL A 113 2.45 -3.42 3.67
CA VAL A 113 3.39 -2.31 3.43
C VAL A 113 3.82 -2.39 1.97
N THR A 114 3.73 -1.28 1.24
CA THR A 114 4.09 -1.23 -0.18
C THR A 114 4.93 -0.02 -0.51
N ASP A 115 5.87 -0.19 -1.45
CA ASP A 115 6.59 0.93 -2.06
C ASP A 115 5.71 1.65 -3.10
N ALA A 116 5.58 2.97 -2.96
CA ALA A 116 4.65 3.77 -3.75
C ALA A 116 5.08 3.95 -5.22
N PHE A 117 6.38 3.82 -5.51
CA PHE A 117 6.96 3.95 -6.84
C PHE A 117 6.89 2.62 -7.61
N SER A 118 7.58 1.60 -7.10
CA SER A 118 7.77 0.29 -7.73
C SER A 118 6.55 -0.64 -7.60
N ARG A 119 5.57 -0.32 -6.75
CA ARG A 119 4.45 -1.20 -6.37
C ARG A 119 4.86 -2.45 -5.60
N TYR A 120 6.12 -2.56 -5.20
CA TYR A 120 6.62 -3.72 -4.48
C TYR A 120 5.90 -3.88 -3.15
N VAL A 121 5.38 -5.07 -2.88
CA VAL A 121 4.76 -5.42 -1.61
C VAL A 121 5.86 -5.89 -0.67
N LEU A 122 6.22 -5.04 0.29
CA LEU A 122 7.24 -5.30 1.30
C LEU A 122 6.71 -6.29 2.35
N VAL A 123 5.48 -6.05 2.82
CA VAL A 123 4.83 -6.85 3.87
C VAL A 123 3.41 -7.21 3.44
N CYS A 124 3.01 -8.45 3.73
CA CYS A 124 1.63 -8.90 3.76
C CYS A 124 1.47 -9.90 4.90
N GLU A 125 1.12 -9.43 6.09
CA GLU A 125 1.06 -10.23 7.31
C GLU A 125 -0.36 -10.38 7.84
N ALA A 126 -0.69 -11.58 8.33
CA ALA A 126 -1.97 -11.90 8.97
C ALA A 126 -1.89 -11.63 10.48
N PHE A 127 -2.67 -10.67 10.97
CA PHE A 127 -2.83 -10.41 12.40
C PHE A 127 -4.18 -10.90 12.92
N ASP A 128 -4.24 -11.22 14.22
CA ASP A 128 -5.45 -11.54 14.98
C ASP A 128 -6.10 -10.31 15.62
N GLY A 129 -5.50 -9.13 15.44
CA GLY A 129 -6.03 -7.85 15.89
C GLY A 129 -5.27 -6.66 15.28
N THR A 130 -5.84 -5.46 15.43
CA THR A 130 -5.21 -4.20 14.96
C THR A 130 -4.32 -3.54 16.01
N ALA A 131 -4.26 -4.10 17.22
CA ALA A 131 -3.42 -3.59 18.29
C ALA A 131 -1.94 -3.71 17.86
N GLY A 132 -1.29 -2.57 17.59
CA GLY A 132 -0.01 -2.46 16.85
C GLY A 132 1.24 -3.12 17.44
N LYS A 133 1.12 -4.07 18.38
CA LYS A 133 2.24 -4.87 18.92
C LYS A 133 3.01 -5.61 17.81
N GLY A 134 2.31 -6.16 16.83
CA GLY A 134 2.93 -6.87 15.70
C GLY A 134 3.49 -5.96 14.60
N VAL A 135 2.85 -4.82 14.35
CA VAL A 135 3.24 -3.87 13.28
C VAL A 135 4.67 -3.39 13.43
N ARG A 136 5.10 -3.06 14.66
CA ARG A 136 6.48 -2.63 14.88
C ARG A 136 7.47 -3.74 14.56
N ALA A 137 7.21 -4.98 14.95
CA ALA A 137 8.09 -6.11 14.66
C ALA A 137 8.20 -6.35 13.14
N ALA A 138 7.07 -6.28 12.41
CA ALA A 138 7.04 -6.36 10.96
C ALA A 138 7.87 -5.25 10.30
N LEU A 139 7.74 -4.01 10.77
CA LEU A 139 8.53 -2.87 10.29
C LEU A 139 10.02 -3.03 10.58
N GLU A 140 10.38 -3.46 11.79
CA GLU A 140 11.77 -3.74 12.15
C GLU A 140 12.36 -4.85 11.26
N HIS A 141 11.59 -5.90 10.96
CA HIS A 141 12.04 -6.97 10.06
C HIS A 141 12.37 -6.42 8.67
N ILE A 142 11.44 -5.68 8.04
CA ILE A 142 11.70 -5.11 6.71
C ILE A 142 12.76 -4.01 6.71
N PHE A 143 12.94 -3.27 7.79
CA PHE A 143 14.01 -2.27 7.88
C PHE A 143 15.40 -2.92 7.88
N ARG A 144 15.53 -4.11 8.49
CA ARG A 144 16.78 -4.89 8.43
C ARG A 144 17.03 -5.45 7.03
N GLU A 145 15.98 -5.94 6.37
CA GLU A 145 16.10 -6.59 5.07
C GLU A 145 16.25 -5.59 3.90
N LYS A 146 15.49 -4.49 3.96
CA LYS A 146 15.30 -3.56 2.83
C LYS A 146 15.79 -2.14 3.12
N GLY A 147 16.26 -1.85 4.33
CA GLY A 147 16.65 -0.51 4.76
C GLY A 147 15.46 0.40 5.08
N LEU A 148 15.74 1.69 5.33
CA LEU A 148 14.76 2.69 5.76
C LEU A 148 14.23 3.50 4.58
N PRO A 149 12.91 3.71 4.46
CA PRO A 149 12.37 4.66 3.49
C PRO A 149 12.62 6.11 3.92
N ARG A 150 12.43 7.07 3.02
CA ARG A 150 12.41 8.51 3.38
C ARG A 150 11.14 8.86 4.14
N ALA A 151 9.99 8.40 3.64
CA ALA A 151 8.69 8.65 4.23
C ALA A 151 7.85 7.38 4.31
N ILE A 152 6.94 7.37 5.26
CA ILE A 152 5.92 6.37 5.45
C ILE A 152 4.57 7.07 5.53
N ARG A 153 3.61 6.64 4.72
CA ARG A 153 2.22 7.08 4.81
C ARG A 153 1.36 6.00 5.43
N SER A 154 0.56 6.36 6.43
CA SER A 154 -0.48 5.50 6.97
C SER A 154 -1.84 6.19 6.89
N ASP A 155 -2.92 5.42 6.95
CA ASP A 155 -4.23 5.96 7.22
C ASP A 155 -4.37 6.37 8.70
N ASN A 156 -5.54 6.93 9.05
CA ASN A 156 -5.84 7.41 10.41
C ASN A 156 -6.50 6.34 11.30
N GLY A 157 -6.39 5.05 10.95
CA GLY A 157 -6.87 3.95 11.78
C GLY A 157 -5.95 3.66 12.97
N GLU A 158 -6.47 3.04 14.03
CA GLU A 158 -5.61 2.37 15.01
C GLU A 158 -4.82 1.26 14.29
N PRO A 159 -3.50 1.08 14.56
CA PRO A 159 -2.70 1.59 15.68
C PRO A 159 -1.91 2.87 15.39
N PHE A 160 -2.15 3.52 14.25
CA PHE A 160 -1.36 4.66 13.78
C PHE A 160 -1.71 5.98 14.48
N VAL A 161 -2.89 6.02 15.10
CA VAL A 161 -3.40 7.11 15.92
C VAL A 161 -3.44 6.70 17.39
N SER A 162 -2.97 7.58 18.28
CA SER A 162 -3.30 7.51 19.71
C SER A 162 -4.15 8.72 20.06
N PRO A 163 -5.45 8.55 20.35
CA PRO A 163 -6.34 9.66 20.70
C PRO A 163 -5.94 10.40 21.99
N ARG A 164 -5.04 9.80 22.80
CA ARG A 164 -4.66 10.27 24.13
C ARG A 164 -3.24 10.84 24.22
N ALA A 165 -2.50 10.92 23.11
CA ALA A 165 -1.13 11.43 23.10
C ALA A 165 -1.09 12.93 22.75
N LEU A 166 -0.23 13.71 23.43
CA LEU A 166 0.09 15.08 23.04
C LEU A 166 0.55 15.11 21.57
N PHE A 167 -0.01 16.04 20.78
CA PHE A 167 0.19 16.19 19.32
C PHE A 167 -0.33 15.02 18.45
N GLY A 168 -1.12 14.09 18.99
CA GLY A 168 -1.67 12.96 18.25
C GLY A 168 -0.59 12.01 17.69
N LEU A 169 0.64 12.05 18.22
CA LEU A 169 1.74 11.17 17.85
C LEU A 169 1.54 9.80 18.51
N SER A 170 1.28 8.76 17.71
CA SER A 170 1.35 7.38 18.21
C SER A 170 2.79 7.03 18.61
N ARG A 171 2.96 6.06 19.52
CA ARG A 171 4.30 5.53 19.87
C ARG A 171 5.07 5.09 18.62
N LEU A 172 4.36 4.62 17.60
CA LEU A 172 4.93 4.28 16.30
C LEU A 172 5.45 5.51 15.55
N GLY A 173 4.66 6.59 15.46
CA GLY A 173 5.10 7.83 14.80
C GLY A 173 6.35 8.44 15.43
N ALA A 174 6.41 8.47 16.77
CA ALA A 174 7.61 8.93 17.48
C ALA A 174 8.84 8.05 17.23
N TRP A 175 8.64 6.73 17.13
CA TRP A 175 9.70 5.78 16.80
C TRP A 175 10.21 5.97 15.35
N LEU A 176 9.31 6.14 14.38
CA LEU A 176 9.67 6.42 12.98
C LEU A 176 10.46 7.74 12.86
N ALA A 177 10.03 8.78 13.56
CA ALA A 177 10.74 10.07 13.58
C ALA A 177 12.17 9.93 14.11
N ARG A 178 12.40 9.10 15.15
CA ARG A 178 13.75 8.81 15.67
C ARG A 178 14.64 8.07 14.67
N LEU A 179 14.06 7.32 13.73
CA LEU A 179 14.77 6.69 12.63
C LEU A 179 15.00 7.64 11.44
N GLY A 180 14.56 8.90 11.54
CA GLY A 180 14.59 9.87 10.45
C GLY A 180 13.66 9.48 9.30
N ILE A 181 12.52 8.85 9.61
CA ILE A 181 11.46 8.55 8.64
C ILE A 181 10.34 9.58 8.85
N LEU A 182 9.98 10.28 7.78
CA LEU A 182 8.84 11.19 7.80
C LEU A 182 7.54 10.38 7.86
N HIS A 183 6.69 10.63 8.85
CA HIS A 183 5.35 10.01 8.91
C HIS A 183 4.33 10.95 8.26
N GLU A 184 3.92 10.63 7.03
CA GLU A 184 2.83 11.31 6.34
C GLU A 184 1.48 10.75 6.78
N ARG A 185 0.53 11.64 7.08
CA ARG A 185 -0.85 11.29 7.42
C ARG A 185 -1.77 11.73 6.31
N ILE A 186 -2.73 10.87 5.98
CA ILE A 186 -3.77 11.20 5.00
C ILE A 186 -4.80 12.10 5.69
N GLU A 187 -5.17 13.22 5.07
CA GLU A 187 -6.26 14.05 5.60
C GLU A 187 -7.60 13.30 5.52
N PRO A 188 -8.45 13.37 6.57
CA PRO A 188 -9.80 12.82 6.52
C PRO A 188 -10.56 13.35 5.30
N GLY A 189 -11.11 12.44 4.48
CA GLY A 189 -11.92 12.82 3.31
C GLY A 189 -11.19 12.83 1.96
N CYS A 190 -9.92 12.39 1.88
CA CYS A 190 -9.18 12.24 0.60
C CYS A 190 -8.98 10.76 0.16
N PRO A 191 -10.04 10.02 -0.21
CA PRO A 191 -9.96 8.60 -0.57
C PRO A 191 -9.12 8.31 -1.83
N GLN A 192 -8.89 9.29 -2.72
CA GLN A 192 -8.06 9.06 -3.92
C GLN A 192 -6.57 8.87 -3.61
N GLN A 193 -6.06 9.35 -2.46
CA GLN A 193 -4.67 9.09 -2.04
C GLN A 193 -4.39 7.59 -1.90
N ASN A 194 -5.44 6.81 -1.62
CA ASN A 194 -5.43 5.37 -1.46
C ASN A 194 -5.83 4.60 -2.73
N GLY A 195 -6.11 5.25 -3.86
CA GLY A 195 -6.56 4.53 -5.07
C GLY A 195 -5.57 3.48 -5.60
N ARG A 196 -4.26 3.73 -5.40
CA ARG A 196 -3.17 2.77 -5.67
C ARG A 196 -3.29 1.55 -4.75
N HIS A 197 -3.49 1.78 -3.46
CA HIS A 197 -3.65 0.78 -2.39
C HIS A 197 -4.92 -0.04 -2.59
N GLU A 198 -6.02 0.62 -2.94
CA GLU A 198 -7.32 0.01 -3.13
C GLU A 198 -7.33 -1.00 -4.29
N ARG A 199 -6.53 -0.77 -5.35
CA ARG A 199 -6.37 -1.75 -6.44
C ARG A 199 -5.59 -2.99 -5.98
N MET A 200 -4.49 -2.80 -5.26
CA MET A 200 -3.70 -3.91 -4.72
C MET A 200 -4.55 -4.74 -3.76
N HIS A 201 -5.22 -4.10 -2.82
CA HIS A 201 -6.07 -4.78 -1.84
C HIS A 201 -7.25 -5.53 -2.46
N ARG A 202 -7.83 -5.03 -3.55
CA ARG A 202 -8.84 -5.78 -4.30
C ARG A 202 -8.28 -7.05 -4.92
N THR A 203 -7.02 -7.00 -5.37
CA THR A 203 -6.32 -8.16 -5.91
C THR A 203 -6.06 -9.16 -4.80
N LEU A 204 -5.50 -8.72 -3.68
CA LEU A 204 -5.29 -9.53 -2.48
C LEU A 204 -6.58 -10.25 -2.07
N LYS A 205 -7.68 -9.50 -1.87
CA LYS A 205 -8.98 -10.08 -1.48
C LYS A 205 -9.51 -11.11 -2.48
N ALA A 206 -9.35 -10.85 -3.78
CA ALA A 206 -9.84 -11.77 -4.81
C ALA A 206 -9.03 -13.06 -4.88
N GLU A 207 -7.75 -13.03 -4.50
CA GLU A 207 -6.80 -14.13 -4.70
C GLU A 207 -6.53 -14.93 -3.42
N THR A 208 -6.73 -14.36 -2.23
CA THR A 208 -6.29 -15.01 -0.97
C THR A 208 -7.39 -15.25 0.06
N THR A 209 -8.56 -14.62 -0.05
CA THR A 209 -9.60 -14.65 1.00
C THR A 209 -10.87 -15.39 0.59
N ARG A 210 -10.90 -16.06 -0.57
CA ARG A 210 -12.08 -16.76 -1.09
C ARG A 210 -11.72 -18.10 -1.74
N PRO A 211 -11.92 -19.24 -1.04
CA PRO A 211 -12.24 -19.33 0.39
C PRO A 211 -11.08 -18.79 1.26
N ALA A 212 -11.34 -18.37 2.49
CA ALA A 212 -10.27 -18.07 3.45
C ALA A 212 -9.55 -19.37 3.87
N ALA A 213 -8.35 -19.27 4.44
CA ALA A 213 -7.70 -20.42 5.07
C ALA A 213 -8.43 -20.81 6.36
N ARG A 214 -8.18 -22.04 6.85
CA ARG A 214 -8.76 -22.50 8.11
C ARG A 214 -8.17 -21.76 9.31
N THR A 215 -6.85 -21.57 9.35
CA THR A 215 -6.10 -20.98 10.47
C THR A 215 -5.30 -19.76 10.03
N LEU A 216 -4.86 -18.93 10.99
CA LEU A 216 -4.07 -17.74 10.71
C LEU A 216 -2.73 -18.08 10.03
N LEU A 217 -2.08 -19.15 10.46
CA LEU A 217 -0.85 -19.66 9.84
C LEU A 217 -1.07 -20.03 8.36
N GLY A 218 -2.14 -20.80 8.06
CA GLY A 218 -2.47 -21.13 6.68
C GLY A 218 -2.88 -19.90 5.85
N GLN A 219 -3.40 -18.85 6.49
CA GLN A 219 -3.69 -17.59 5.81
C GLN A 219 -2.40 -16.82 5.50
N GLN A 220 -1.40 -16.87 6.39
CA GLN A 220 -0.07 -16.30 6.16
C GLN A 220 0.63 -16.95 4.98
N GLU A 221 0.62 -18.28 4.88
CA GLU A 221 1.21 -19.01 3.74
C GLU A 221 0.60 -18.56 2.39
N ARG A 222 -0.71 -18.30 2.37
CA ARG A 222 -1.40 -17.76 1.18
C ARG A 222 -0.99 -16.32 0.88
N PHE A 223 -0.76 -15.51 1.90
CA PHE A 223 -0.25 -14.14 1.73
C PHE A 223 1.19 -14.15 1.20
N ASP A 224 2.03 -15.06 1.67
CA ASP A 224 3.42 -15.19 1.20
C ASP A 224 3.48 -15.64 -0.26
N ALA A 225 2.73 -16.68 -0.63
CA ALA A 225 2.60 -17.13 -2.01
C ALA A 225 2.05 -16.04 -2.93
N TRP A 226 1.03 -15.30 -2.45
CA TRP A 226 0.48 -14.17 -3.17
C TRP A 226 1.49 -13.04 -3.34
N ARG A 227 2.24 -12.69 -2.29
CA ARG A 227 3.26 -11.63 -2.31
C ARG A 227 4.38 -11.96 -3.32
N SER A 228 4.89 -13.20 -3.32
CA SER A 228 5.90 -13.65 -4.30
C SER A 228 5.35 -13.52 -5.73
N CYS A 229 4.17 -14.10 -6.01
CA CYS A 229 3.55 -14.00 -7.34
C CYS A 229 3.28 -12.55 -7.76
N PHE A 230 2.81 -11.70 -6.85
CA PHE A 230 2.54 -10.30 -7.11
C PHE A 230 3.82 -9.52 -7.43
N ASN A 231 4.91 -9.76 -6.71
CA ASN A 231 6.16 -9.04 -6.88
C ASN A 231 6.96 -9.54 -8.09
N GLU A 232 6.99 -10.84 -8.34
CA GLU A 232 7.96 -11.47 -9.25
C GLU A 232 7.37 -11.88 -10.59
N GLN A 233 6.06 -12.13 -10.66
CA GLN A 233 5.43 -12.67 -11.87
C GLN A 233 4.37 -11.73 -12.45
N ARG A 234 3.63 -11.02 -11.60
CA ARG A 234 2.50 -10.21 -12.03
C ARG A 234 3.00 -8.99 -12.83
N PRO A 235 2.54 -8.78 -14.08
CA PRO A 235 2.85 -7.57 -14.82
C PRO A 235 1.94 -6.40 -14.38
N HIS A 236 2.52 -5.21 -14.28
CA HIS A 236 1.83 -3.98 -13.86
C HIS A 236 1.85 -2.92 -14.96
N GLU A 237 0.67 -2.54 -15.45
CA GLU A 237 0.55 -1.53 -16.51
C GLU A 237 1.17 -0.19 -16.13
N ALA A 238 1.09 0.18 -14.85
CA ALA A 238 1.70 1.40 -14.33
C ALA A 238 3.24 1.40 -14.36
N LEU A 239 3.85 0.22 -14.57
CA LEU A 239 5.31 0.03 -14.66
C LEU A 239 5.75 -0.34 -16.08
N GLY A 240 4.88 -0.13 -17.08
CA GLY A 240 5.13 -0.56 -18.46
C GLY A 240 5.05 -2.07 -18.63
N ASP A 241 4.13 -2.73 -17.93
CA ASP A 241 3.95 -4.18 -17.89
C ASP A 241 5.14 -4.96 -17.27
N ARG A 242 6.09 -4.27 -16.64
CA ARG A 242 7.11 -4.87 -15.77
C ARG A 242 6.53 -5.36 -14.44
N THR A 243 7.26 -6.26 -13.80
CA THR A 243 6.98 -6.77 -12.45
C THR A 243 7.45 -5.78 -11.38
N PRO A 244 6.81 -5.71 -10.19
CA PRO A 244 7.28 -4.86 -9.11
C PRO A 244 8.73 -5.13 -8.69
N ALA A 245 9.16 -6.39 -8.68
CA ALA A 245 10.53 -6.78 -8.32
C ALA A 245 11.58 -6.17 -9.26
N SER A 246 11.31 -6.12 -10.57
CA SER A 246 12.24 -5.52 -11.54
C SER A 246 12.27 -3.99 -11.53
N ALA A 247 11.41 -3.34 -10.75
CA ALA A 247 11.37 -1.89 -10.56
C ALA A 247 11.78 -1.47 -9.14
N TYR A 248 12.11 -2.42 -8.27
CA TYR A 248 12.40 -2.20 -6.86
C TYR A 248 13.86 -2.49 -6.55
N GLU A 249 14.45 -1.61 -5.74
CA GLU A 249 15.79 -1.77 -5.18
C GLU A 249 15.73 -1.51 -3.68
N PRO A 250 16.52 -2.24 -2.85
CA PRO A 250 16.63 -1.94 -1.42
C PRO A 250 17.10 -0.51 -1.15
N SER A 251 16.68 0.05 -0.03
CA SER A 251 17.07 1.39 0.37
C SER A 251 18.57 1.46 0.69
N PRO A 252 19.29 2.50 0.24
CA PRO A 252 20.67 2.73 0.65
C PRO A 252 20.79 3.12 2.14
N ARG A 253 19.68 3.48 2.81
CA ARG A 253 19.65 3.80 4.24
C ARG A 253 19.57 2.52 5.07
N VAL A 254 20.71 1.87 5.29
CA VAL A 254 20.78 0.62 6.08
C VAL A 254 20.39 0.86 7.55
N TRP A 255 19.52 0.00 8.09
CA TRP A 255 19.19 0.01 9.51
C TRP A 255 19.94 -1.08 10.28
N LYS A 256 20.72 -0.69 11.28
CA LYS A 256 21.52 -1.62 12.11
C LYS A 256 20.80 -2.15 13.34
N GLY A 257 19.49 -1.92 13.46
CA GLY A 257 18.70 -2.32 14.64
C GLY A 257 18.75 -1.32 15.81
N GLU A 258 19.52 -0.25 15.69
CA GLU A 258 19.65 0.79 16.72
C GLU A 258 18.67 1.94 16.47
N VAL A 259 18.11 2.48 17.54
CA VAL A 259 17.30 3.70 17.50
C VAL A 259 18.15 4.85 18.03
N PRO A 260 18.49 5.86 17.21
CA PRO A 260 19.28 7.01 17.65
C PRO A 260 18.73 7.64 18.93
N LYS A 261 19.62 7.97 19.87
CA LYS A 261 19.25 8.74 21.06
C LYS A 261 18.95 10.18 20.61
N PRO A 262 17.87 10.80 21.11
CA PRO A 262 17.59 12.19 20.78
C PRO A 262 18.73 13.08 21.32
N SER A 263 19.39 13.79 20.42
CA SER A 263 20.38 14.81 20.77
C SER A 263 19.65 16.13 20.90
N TYR A 264 19.36 16.53 22.13
CA TYR A 264 18.83 17.86 22.40
C TYR A 264 20.02 18.82 22.54
N PRO A 265 20.04 19.96 21.80
CA PRO A 265 20.97 21.02 22.14
C PRO A 265 20.70 21.44 23.59
N LEU A 266 21.75 21.54 24.40
CA LEU A 266 21.75 21.77 25.85
C LEU A 266 21.20 23.17 26.27
N ARG A 267 20.03 23.57 25.78
CA ARG A 267 19.38 24.85 26.12
C ARG A 267 17.88 24.78 26.38
N HIS A 268 17.32 23.60 26.60
CA HIS A 268 15.96 23.48 27.10
C HIS A 268 15.92 22.48 28.26
N ASP A 269 15.45 22.95 29.42
CA ASP A 269 15.18 22.11 30.59
C ASP A 269 14.26 20.96 30.16
N SER A 270 14.80 19.74 30.18
CA SER A 270 14.04 18.55 29.88
C SER A 270 13.13 18.24 31.07
N THR A 271 11.92 18.80 31.08
CA THR A 271 10.92 18.41 32.08
C THR A 271 10.41 17.00 31.74
N ARG A 272 10.91 16.00 32.47
CA ARG A 272 10.40 14.64 32.43
C ARG A 272 9.01 14.67 33.09
N LEU A 273 7.95 14.58 32.31
CA LEU A 273 6.58 14.44 32.84
C LEU A 273 6.40 13.02 33.41
N GLU A 274 6.84 12.82 34.64
CA GLU A 274 6.37 11.71 35.45
C GLU A 274 4.99 12.09 35.99
N GLY A 275 3.99 11.28 35.64
CA GLY A 275 2.61 11.52 36.04
C GLY A 275 2.48 11.54 37.56
N ARG A 276 2.28 12.73 38.13
CA ARG A 276 1.56 13.02 39.38
C ARG A 276 1.37 14.54 39.48
N HIS A 277 0.10 14.96 39.43
CA HIS A 277 -0.45 16.24 39.91
C HIS A 277 0.47 17.48 39.81
N CYS A 278 0.33 18.25 38.73
CA CYS A 278 0.89 19.60 38.66
C CYS A 278 -0.07 20.56 39.38
N ARG A 279 0.27 20.98 40.60
CA ARG A 279 -0.31 22.18 41.23
C ARG A 279 0.51 23.38 40.78
N ASP A 280 -0.09 24.24 39.97
CA ASP A 280 0.52 25.51 39.59
C ASP A 280 0.73 26.40 40.81
N ARG A 281 1.98 26.84 41.01
CA ARG A 281 2.31 28.07 41.73
C ARG A 281 3.31 28.89 40.90
N SER A 282 2.83 30.06 40.48
CA SER A 282 3.54 31.35 40.34
C SER A 282 4.72 31.48 39.37
N ALA A 283 4.56 32.38 38.39
CA ALA A 283 5.55 33.41 37.96
C ALA A 283 4.84 34.40 37.01
N SER A 284 4.21 35.46 37.51
CA SER A 284 4.71 36.85 37.53
C SER A 284 5.81 37.25 36.51
N ALA A 285 5.52 38.37 35.85
CA ALA A 285 6.40 39.35 35.22
C ALA A 285 7.02 39.05 33.84
N LEU A 286 6.43 39.69 32.82
CA LEU A 286 7.15 40.32 31.70
C LEU A 286 6.37 41.58 31.30
N GLN A 287 6.85 42.76 31.70
CA GLN A 287 6.45 44.06 31.17
C GLN A 287 7.14 44.31 29.81
N PRO A 288 6.51 44.99 28.86
CA PRO A 288 7.21 45.63 27.75
C PRO A 288 7.45 47.13 28.02
N ASP A 289 8.72 47.53 27.95
CA ASP A 289 9.19 48.91 28.01
C ASP A 289 8.61 49.79 26.89
N GLY A 290 8.25 51.01 27.26
CA GLY A 290 7.65 52.00 26.38
C GLY A 290 8.63 52.78 25.51
N VAL A 291 8.10 53.32 24.41
CA VAL A 291 8.65 54.49 23.73
C VAL A 291 7.58 55.58 23.77
N ALA A 292 7.85 56.63 24.56
CA ALA A 292 7.06 57.83 24.64
C ALA A 292 7.49 58.87 23.59
N ARG A 293 6.52 59.65 23.10
CA ARG A 293 6.53 61.09 22.69
C ARG A 293 5.34 61.29 21.72
N ARG A 294 4.51 62.34 21.74
CA ARG A 294 4.43 63.61 22.47
C ARG A 294 2.97 64.12 22.38
N ARG A 295 2.57 64.91 23.38
CA ARG A 295 1.30 65.66 23.50
C ARG A 295 1.24 66.90 22.59
N ALA A 296 0.03 67.26 22.17
CA ALA A 296 -0.63 68.59 22.27
C ALA A 296 -2.00 68.44 21.57
N GLY A 297 -3.18 68.65 22.18
CA GLY A 297 -3.75 69.90 22.71
C GLY A 297 -5.04 70.17 21.91
N ARG A 298 -6.21 69.74 22.39
CA ARG A 298 -7.30 70.57 22.98
C ARG A 298 -8.00 71.52 21.99
N THR A 299 -9.31 71.30 21.75
CA THR A 299 -10.48 72.24 21.66
C THR A 299 -11.63 71.56 20.87
N SER A 300 -12.71 71.11 21.53
CA SER A 300 -14.03 71.77 21.69
C SER A 300 -14.99 71.64 20.50
N ARG A 301 -16.17 71.08 20.81
CA ARG A 301 -17.50 71.10 20.15
C ARG A 301 -17.71 72.08 18.98
N GLY A 302 -18.50 71.64 17.99
CA GLY A 302 -19.14 72.47 16.96
C GLY A 302 -18.96 71.88 15.58
#